data_AF-R7CKE2-F1
#
_entry.id   AF-R7CKE2-F1
#
_cell.length_a   1.000
_cell.length_b   1.000
_cell.length_c   1.000
_cell.angle_alpha   90.00
_cell.angle_beta   90.00
_cell.angle_gamma   90.00
#
_symmetry.space_group_name_H-M   'P 1'
#
loop_
_entity.id
_entity.type
_entity.pdbx_description
1 polymer ?
#
loop_
_entity_poly.entity_id
_entity_poly.type
_entity_poly.pdbx_seq_one_letter_code
_entity_poly.pdbx_strand_id
1 'polypeptide(L)' 'MVVSSSTPIIVTKNGYDRFVCVKSSDFNRLEQADARARLLERIMISEHERVEGLGTDAFEATNNLRAKYDL' A
#
# COMPACT_ATOMS: atom_id res chain seq x y z
N MET A 1 5.39 25.06 -17.04
CA MET A 1 4.34 24.07 -16.70
C MET A 1 4.90 23.10 -15.66
N VAL A 2 4.08 22.47 -14.81
CA VAL A 2 4.54 21.53 -13.75
C VAL A 2 5.46 20.43 -14.32
N VAL A 3 5.18 19.97 -15.54
CA VAL A 3 5.98 18.95 -16.27
C VAL A 3 7.46 19.33 -16.47
N SER A 4 7.78 20.62 -16.57
CA SER A 4 9.14 21.11 -16.79
C SER A 4 9.89 21.49 -15.50
N SER A 5 9.24 21.38 -14.34
CA SER A 5 9.88 21.71 -13.05
C SER A 5 10.79 20.58 -12.58
N SER A 6 11.93 20.90 -11.97
CA SER A 6 12.79 19.90 -11.30
C SER A 6 12.30 19.56 -9.89
N THR A 7 11.42 20.38 -9.32
CA THR A 7 10.88 20.22 -7.96
C THR A 7 9.37 20.39 -7.93
N PRO A 8 8.67 19.84 -6.91
CA PRO A 8 7.25 20.12 -6.69
C PRO A 8 6.98 21.61 -6.52
N ILE A 9 5.85 22.09 -7.06
CA ILE A 9 5.44 23.49 -6.96
C ILE A 9 4.41 23.62 -5.84
N ILE A 10 4.69 24.43 -4.85
CA ILE A 10 3.74 24.75 -3.77
C ILE A 10 2.91 25.95 -4.22
N VAL A 11 1.60 25.76 -4.33
CA VAL A 11 0.66 26.84 -4.64
C VAL A 11 -0.03 27.26 -3.35
N THR A 12 -0.03 28.57 -3.09
CA THR A 12 -0.69 29.16 -1.93
C THR A 12 -1.81 30.10 -2.36
N LYS A 13 -2.96 30.06 -1.68
CA LYS A 13 -4.01 31.08 -1.82
C LYS A 13 -4.11 31.88 -0.53
N ASN A 14 -3.89 33.20 -0.64
CA ASN A 14 -3.93 34.14 0.48
C ASN A 14 -3.03 33.76 1.67
N GLY A 15 -1.99 32.94 1.45
CA GLY A 15 -1.08 32.48 2.50
C GLY A 15 -1.57 31.31 3.37
N TYR A 16 -2.80 30.82 3.19
CA TYR A 16 -3.38 29.78 4.05
C TYR A 16 -3.64 28.46 3.33
N ASP A 17 -4.35 28.47 2.21
CA ASP A 17 -4.60 27.23 1.46
C ASP A 17 -3.33 26.83 0.73
N ARG A 18 -2.92 25.57 0.88
CA ARG A 18 -1.72 25.03 0.25
C ARG A 18 -2.03 23.74 -0.48
N PHE A 19 -1.65 23.67 -1.75
CA PHE A 19 -1.58 22.41 -2.47
C PHE A 19 -0.24 22.28 -3.18
N VAL A 20 0.22 21.04 -3.33
CA VAL A 20 1.51 20.73 -3.95
C VAL A 20 1.24 20.11 -5.31
N CYS A 21 1.70 20.78 -6.35
CA CYS A 21 1.68 20.26 -7.71
C CYS A 21 2.95 19.44 -7.95
N VAL A 22 2.78 18.16 -8.24
CA VAL A 22 3.83 17.23 -8.64
C VAL A 22 3.60 16.76 -10.07
N LYS A 23 4.64 16.22 -10.71
CA LYS A 23 4.45 15.52 -12.00
C LYS A 23 3.63 14.26 -11.75
N SER A 24 2.73 13.95 -12.69
CA SER A 24 1.94 12.71 -12.62
C SER A 24 2.81 11.46 -12.54
N SER A 25 3.96 11.45 -13.22
CA SER A 25 4.94 10.36 -13.14
C SER A 25 5.50 10.16 -11.73
N ASP A 26 5.76 11.25 -11.02
CA ASP A 26 6.35 11.21 -9.68
C ASP A 26 5.29 10.77 -8.67
N PHE A 27 4.06 11.26 -8.83
CA PHE A 27 2.92 10.81 -8.03
C PHE A 27 2.65 9.31 -8.21
N ASN A 28 2.56 8.83 -9.45
CA ASN A 28 2.35 7.40 -9.72
C ASN A 28 3.48 6.54 -9.15
N ARG A 29 4.72 7.03 -9.19
CA ARG A 29 5.87 6.32 -8.59
C ARG A 29 5.74 6.24 -7.07
N LEU A 30 5.26 7.29 -6.41
CA LEU A 30 4.99 7.27 -4.97
C LEU A 30 3.88 6.28 -4.62
N GLU A 31 2.76 6.27 -5.35
CA GLU A 31 1.69 5.30 -5.13
C GLU A 31 2.16 3.86 -5.32
N GLN A 32 2.94 3.60 -6.38
CA GLN A 32 3.52 2.27 -6.61
C GLN A 32 4.52 1.88 -5.51
N ALA A 33 5.28 2.83 -4.97
CA ALA A 33 6.20 2.57 -3.87
C ALA A 33 5.44 2.23 -2.58
N ASP A 34 4.36 2.95 -2.26
CA ASP A 34 3.49 2.64 -1.11
C ASP A 34 2.86 1.25 -1.25
N ALA A 35 2.31 0.94 -2.42
CA ALA A 35 1.74 -0.38 -2.69
C ALA A 35 2.78 -1.51 -2.51
N ARG A 36 4.00 -1.32 -3.02
CA ARG A 36 5.09 -2.28 -2.84
C ARG A 36 5.51 -2.42 -1.38
N ALA A 37 5.59 -1.32 -0.62
CA ALA A 37 5.93 -1.36 0.79
C ALA A 37 4.93 -2.20 1.60
N ARG A 38 3.63 -2.02 1.35
CA ARG A 38 2.57 -2.82 1.98
C ARG A 38 2.67 -4.31 1.64
N LEU A 39 2.99 -4.64 0.39
CA LEU A 39 3.20 -6.03 -0.02
C LEU A 39 4.40 -6.65 0.70
N LEU A 40 5.52 -5.94 0.78
CA LEU A 40 6.72 -6.41 1.47
C LEU A 40 6.49 -6.58 2.98
N GLU A 41 5.76 -5.66 3.60
CA GLU A 41 5.34 -5.78 5.00
C GLU A 41 4.54 -7.07 5.22
N ARG A 42 3.54 -7.34 4.37
CA ARG A 42 2.74 -8.58 4.47
C ARG A 42 3.57 -9.84 4.23
N ILE A 43 4.49 -9.81 3.28
CA ILE A 43 5.42 -10.93 3.03
C ILE A 43 6.29 -11.18 4.26
N MET A 44 6.86 -10.14 4.87
CA MET A 44 7.66 -10.27 6.08
C MET A 44 6.88 -10.89 7.24
N ILE A 45 5.63 -10.46 7.45
CA ILE A 45 4.75 -11.04 8.47
C ILE A 45 4.50 -12.52 8.17
N SER A 46 4.13 -12.86 6.93
CA SER A 46 3.84 -14.25 6.56
C SER A 46 5.07 -15.16 6.63
N GLU A 47 6.27 -14.68 6.28
CA GLU A 47 7.50 -15.44 6.47
C GLU A 47 7.79 -15.68 7.95
N HIS A 48 7.56 -14.69 8.81
CA HIS A 48 7.70 -14.87 10.26
C HIS A 48 6.70 -15.90 10.80
N GLU A 49 5.41 -15.78 10.46
CA GLU A 49 4.37 -16.75 10.84
C GLU A 49 4.72 -18.17 10.37
N ARG A 50 5.30 -18.31 9.16
CA ARG A 50 5.74 -19.60 8.63
C ARG A 50 6.88 -20.20 9.44
N VAL A 51 7.87 -19.40 9.82
CA VAL A 51 9.02 -19.85 10.64
C VAL A 51 8.57 -20.27 12.04
N GLU A 52 7.62 -19.54 12.63
CA GLU A 52 7.06 -19.85 13.95
C GLU A 52 6.02 -20.98 13.93
N GLY A 53 5.71 -21.54 12.75
CA GLY A 53 4.70 -22.60 12.60
C GLY A 53 3.27 -22.15 12.87
N LEU A 54 2.98 -20.84 12.75
CA LEU A 54 1.66 -20.24 12.96
C LEU A 54 0.72 -20.39 11.75
N GLY A 55 1.14 -21.14 10.73
CA GLY A 55 0.31 -21.49 9.59
C GLY A 55 -0.83 -22.45 9.98
N THR A 56 -1.84 -22.53 9.12
CA THR A 56 -2.97 -23.48 9.25
C THR A 56 -3.05 -24.33 8.00
N ASP A 57 -3.59 -25.55 8.13
CA ASP A 57 -3.86 -26.41 6.99
C ASP A 57 -4.93 -25.79 6.08
N ALA A 58 -4.71 -25.85 4.77
CA ALA A 58 -5.58 -25.19 3.80
C ALA A 58 -7.00 -25.80 3.77
N PHE A 59 -7.13 -27.11 3.96
CA PHE A 59 -8.42 -27.79 3.99
C PHE A 59 -9.15 -27.51 5.29
N GLU A 60 -8.44 -27.53 6.41
CA GLU A 60 -9.01 -27.14 7.71
C GLU A 60 -9.54 -25.70 7.68
N ALA A 61 -8.74 -24.74 7.22
CA ALA A 61 -9.14 -23.34 7.10
C ALA A 61 -10.36 -23.16 6.19
N THR A 62 -10.39 -23.85 5.04
CA THR A 62 -11.51 -23.78 4.10
C THR A 62 -12.80 -24.36 4.70
N ASN A 63 -12.70 -25.50 5.39
CA ASN A 63 -13.85 -26.10 6.09
C ASN A 63 -14.37 -25.19 7.20
N ASN A 64 -13.46 -24.57 7.97
CA ASN A 64 -13.82 -23.61 9.01
C ASN A 64 -14.54 -22.37 8.44
N LEU A 65 -14.12 -21.86 7.29
CA LEU A 65 -14.79 -20.76 6.60
C LEU A 65 -16.20 -21.16 6.14
N ARG A 66 -16.35 -22.33 5.52
CA ARG A 66 -17.67 -22.84 5.11
C ARG A 66 -18.61 -23.00 6.29
N ALA A 67 -18.14 -23.64 7.36
CA ALA A 67 -18.93 -23.84 8.56
C ALA A 67 -19.34 -22.51 9.24
N LYS A 68 -18.46 -21.49 9.21
CA LYS A 68 -18.72 -20.19 9.83
C LYS A 68 -19.69 -19.32 9.04
N TYR A 69 -19.65 -19.39 7.71
CA TYR A 69 -20.40 -18.50 6.82
C TYR A 69 -21.53 -19.19 6.06
N ASP A 70 -21.78 -20.48 6.33
CA ASP A 70 -22.79 -21.31 5.67
C ASP A 70 -22.64 -21.32 4.13
N LEU A 71 -21.38 -21.50 3.67
CA LEU A 71 -20.97 -21.53 2.25
C LEU A 71 -20.85 -22.96 1.70
#